data_AF-A0A1Y4HSV8-F1
#
_entry.id   AF-A0A1Y4HSV8-F1
#
_cell.length_a   1.000
_cell.length_b   1.000
_cell.length_c   1.000
_cell.angle_alpha   90.00
_cell.angle_beta   90.00
_cell.angle_gamma   90.00
#
_symmetry.space_group_name_H-M   'P 1'
#
loop_
_entity.id
_entity.type
_entity.pdbx_description
1 polymer ?
#
loop_
_entity_poly.entity_id
_entity_poly.type
_entity_poly.pdbx_seq_one_letter_code
_entity_poly.pdbx_strand_id
1 'polypeptide(L)'
;MSQKKGTARLVRLSRMLYLVGIQSMRILKRWKRRTARFLRPVGRFLSRVWQATGGRWIGKLRKELRSVREGFSIARKRLKSAKEKGALPVVKESFSVAGKGVIRHRNIWCTFLNIAAPVAAVCVLLATVRYWNSLEFGLNLTYNGEMIGTIENEKVFEQATEMVSQRMVHDASEQNESMALTPVFSLTVSDSESYTVADAVCNKIIEQSNGIIEEATGLYIDGELIGAVKSSADLSHILEGILDEAKGDDEDATAVFAQTVDSVTGLFPTSTVISSQEMESELTATSQKAVTYVVQEGDTAIDIAQKNNMSLEELDSLNAGVADGMLHIGDVLTLQTAVSRLEVQIVKTETYQEALPYKTITQTDDSQYTDYSEVITEGSKGVQECVDRVTYVNGVEISRENVSTTVLTPAVDRVVVTGTKERPKNSGIGTGNFIWPCPSLHVITTYYEYRWGSFHAALDISGGSAYGKPIVASDSGTVTAAGYSGSYGYRVIINHGNGMQTLYAHCSELLVSVGQKVNQGETIALVGSTGNSTGAHCHFEIYVNGSRVDPLPYVT
;
A
#
# COMPACT_ATOMS: atom_id res chain seq x y z
N MET A 1 -72.74 -39.99 -26.79
CA MET A 1 -73.27 -39.11 -27.86
C MET A 1 -72.26 -38.08 -28.42
N SER A 2 -70.94 -38.25 -28.23
CA SER A 2 -69.94 -37.25 -28.66
C SER A 2 -69.34 -37.48 -30.06
N GLN A 3 -69.26 -38.73 -30.55
CA GLN A 3 -68.63 -39.06 -31.85
C GLN A 3 -69.48 -38.74 -33.10
N LYS A 4 -70.82 -38.68 -33.01
CA LYS A 4 -71.70 -38.38 -34.16
C LYS A 4 -71.75 -36.89 -34.54
N LYS A 5 -71.37 -35.97 -33.63
CA LYS A 5 -71.30 -34.52 -33.92
C LYS A 5 -70.00 -34.14 -34.63
N GLY A 6 -68.90 -34.86 -34.41
CA GLY A 6 -67.60 -34.63 -35.07
C GLY A 6 -67.58 -35.02 -36.55
N THR A 7 -68.19 -36.16 -36.91
CA THR A 7 -68.29 -36.63 -38.30
C THR A 7 -69.18 -35.73 -39.16
N ALA A 8 -70.29 -35.21 -38.62
CA ALA A 8 -71.13 -34.25 -39.32
C ALA A 8 -70.42 -32.90 -39.57
N ARG A 9 -69.55 -32.45 -38.65
CA ARG A 9 -68.71 -31.26 -38.82
C ARG A 9 -67.64 -31.47 -39.88
N LEU A 10 -66.97 -32.62 -39.89
CA LEU A 10 -65.94 -32.96 -40.88
C LEU A 10 -66.51 -33.12 -42.30
N VAL A 11 -67.69 -33.71 -42.45
CA VAL A 11 -68.38 -33.81 -43.76
C VAL A 11 -68.84 -32.43 -44.26
N ARG A 12 -69.29 -31.53 -43.36
CA ARG A 12 -69.57 -30.14 -43.74
C ARG A 12 -68.30 -29.39 -44.13
N LEU A 13 -67.19 -29.59 -43.40
CA LEU A 13 -65.91 -28.95 -43.70
C LEU A 13 -65.35 -29.44 -45.03
N SER A 14 -65.42 -30.74 -45.33
CA SER A 14 -64.94 -31.30 -46.60
C SER A 14 -65.81 -30.87 -47.79
N ARG A 15 -67.14 -30.79 -47.64
CA ARG A 15 -68.02 -30.20 -48.66
C ARG A 15 -67.75 -28.72 -48.86
N MET A 16 -67.49 -27.96 -47.78
CA MET A 16 -67.15 -26.55 -47.88
C MET A 16 -65.81 -26.35 -48.57
N LEU A 17 -64.77 -27.12 -48.23
CA LEU A 17 -63.46 -27.07 -48.87
C LEU A 17 -63.52 -27.52 -50.34
N TYR A 18 -64.35 -28.50 -50.68
CA TYR A 18 -64.57 -28.92 -52.07
C TYR A 18 -65.31 -27.83 -52.89
N LEU A 19 -66.33 -27.21 -52.31
CA LEU A 19 -67.06 -26.10 -52.94
C LEU A 19 -66.18 -24.85 -53.09
N VAL A 20 -65.43 -24.50 -52.04
CA VAL A 20 -64.46 -23.40 -52.05
C VAL A 20 -63.34 -23.70 -53.04
N GLY A 21 -62.83 -24.93 -53.12
CA GLY A 21 -61.81 -25.34 -54.09
C GLY A 21 -62.29 -25.25 -55.54
N ILE A 22 -63.52 -25.72 -55.82
CA ILE A 22 -64.12 -25.61 -57.16
C ILE A 22 -64.46 -24.16 -57.52
N GLN A 23 -64.99 -23.37 -56.58
CA GLN A 23 -65.26 -21.95 -56.81
C GLN A 23 -63.96 -21.18 -57.01
N SER A 24 -62.92 -21.46 -56.22
CA SER A 24 -61.59 -20.87 -56.37
C SER A 24 -60.99 -21.19 -57.73
N MET A 25 -61.05 -22.45 -58.17
CA MET A 25 -60.60 -22.87 -59.51
C MET A 25 -61.40 -22.21 -60.64
N ARG A 26 -62.72 -22.04 -60.47
CA ARG A 26 -63.57 -21.33 -61.44
C ARG A 26 -63.24 -19.85 -61.46
N ILE A 27 -63.03 -19.21 -60.31
CA ILE A 27 -62.62 -17.81 -60.17
C ILE A 27 -61.24 -17.61 -60.78
N LEU A 28 -60.27 -18.49 -60.52
CA LEU A 28 -58.92 -18.45 -61.07
C LEU A 28 -58.94 -18.61 -62.60
N LYS A 29 -59.75 -19.53 -63.14
CA LYS A 29 -59.96 -19.65 -64.59
C LYS A 29 -60.65 -18.41 -65.17
N ARG A 30 -61.59 -17.78 -64.45
CA ARG A 30 -62.24 -16.52 -64.86
C ARG A 30 -61.27 -15.35 -64.84
N TRP A 31 -60.44 -15.27 -63.79
CA TRP A 31 -59.37 -14.29 -63.61
C TRP A 31 -58.32 -14.46 -64.70
N LYS A 32 -57.79 -15.66 -64.93
CA LYS A 32 -56.86 -15.95 -66.05
C LYS A 32 -57.44 -15.52 -67.40
N ARG A 33 -58.73 -15.75 -67.65
CA ARG A 33 -59.41 -15.28 -68.89
C ARG A 33 -59.65 -13.78 -68.91
N ARG A 34 -59.77 -13.12 -67.75
CA ARG A 34 -59.92 -11.66 -67.61
C ARG A 34 -58.58 -10.96 -67.73
N THR A 35 -57.55 -11.40 -67.01
CA THR A 35 -56.18 -10.89 -67.12
C THR A 35 -55.60 -11.16 -68.50
N ALA A 36 -55.83 -12.34 -69.10
CA ALA A 36 -55.45 -12.56 -70.49
C ALA A 36 -56.21 -11.64 -71.46
N ARG A 37 -57.46 -11.24 -71.17
CA ARG A 37 -58.19 -10.23 -71.97
C ARG A 37 -57.74 -8.80 -71.71
N PHE A 38 -57.36 -8.50 -70.48
CA PHE A 38 -56.90 -7.18 -70.03
C PHE A 38 -55.46 -6.88 -70.45
N LEU A 39 -54.61 -7.91 -70.52
CA LEU A 39 -53.24 -7.85 -71.00
C LEU A 39 -53.14 -8.14 -72.50
N ARG A 40 -54.21 -8.58 -73.18
CA ARG A 40 -54.25 -8.70 -74.66
C ARG A 40 -53.90 -7.39 -75.38
N PRO A 41 -54.35 -6.19 -74.95
CA PRO A 41 -53.92 -4.92 -75.52
C PRO A 41 -52.44 -4.65 -75.31
N VAL A 42 -51.90 -4.90 -74.10
CA VAL A 42 -50.47 -4.74 -73.78
C VAL A 42 -49.62 -5.72 -74.57
N GLY A 43 -50.03 -6.99 -74.65
CA GLY A 43 -49.36 -8.00 -75.47
C GLY A 43 -49.43 -7.69 -76.96
N ARG A 44 -50.55 -7.15 -77.47
CA ARG A 44 -50.66 -6.66 -78.86
C ARG A 44 -49.84 -5.39 -79.07
N PHE A 45 -49.72 -4.53 -78.08
CA PHE A 45 -48.90 -3.32 -78.13
C PHE A 45 -47.42 -3.69 -78.14
N LEU A 46 -46.97 -4.53 -77.20
CA LEU A 46 -45.62 -5.09 -77.18
C LEU A 46 -45.33 -5.91 -78.44
N SER A 47 -46.29 -6.66 -78.99
CA SER A 47 -46.08 -7.36 -80.27
C SER A 47 -46.03 -6.39 -81.46
N ARG A 48 -46.79 -5.28 -81.42
CA ARG A 48 -46.75 -4.23 -82.45
C ARG A 48 -45.47 -3.42 -82.37
N VAL A 49 -45.03 -3.05 -81.17
CA VAL A 49 -43.74 -2.41 -80.89
C VAL A 49 -42.63 -3.35 -81.30
N TRP A 50 -42.65 -4.62 -80.88
CA TRP A 50 -41.74 -5.65 -81.34
C TRP A 50 -41.75 -5.73 -82.87
N GLN A 51 -42.89 -5.88 -83.53
CA GLN A 51 -42.93 -5.90 -85.00
C GLN A 51 -42.50 -4.57 -85.66
N ALA A 52 -42.68 -3.42 -85.02
CA ALA A 52 -42.31 -2.11 -85.53
C ALA A 52 -40.81 -1.79 -85.33
N THR A 53 -40.19 -2.28 -84.26
CA THR A 53 -38.80 -1.98 -83.88
C THR A 53 -37.88 -3.18 -84.14
N GLY A 54 -38.03 -4.29 -83.41
CA GLY A 54 -37.07 -5.41 -83.40
C GLY A 54 -37.43 -6.62 -84.29
N GLY A 55 -38.70 -6.94 -84.46
CA GLY A 55 -39.22 -8.16 -85.10
C GLY A 55 -39.16 -8.16 -86.63
N ARG A 56 -39.50 -7.03 -87.28
CA ARG A 56 -39.23 -6.85 -88.73
C ARG A 56 -37.73 -6.83 -89.00
N TRP A 57 -36.96 -6.30 -88.06
CA TRP A 57 -35.51 -6.17 -88.14
C TRP A 57 -34.79 -7.51 -87.99
N ILE A 58 -35.12 -8.32 -86.97
CA ILE A 58 -34.64 -9.72 -86.81
C ILE A 58 -35.06 -10.56 -88.02
N GLY A 59 -36.24 -10.34 -88.57
CA GLY A 59 -36.69 -10.99 -89.80
C GLY A 59 -35.83 -10.65 -91.02
N LYS A 60 -35.49 -9.37 -91.21
CA LYS A 60 -34.53 -8.91 -92.25
C LYS A 60 -33.13 -9.46 -91.99
N LEU A 61 -32.62 -9.34 -90.77
CA LEU A 61 -31.31 -9.87 -90.36
C LEU A 61 -31.23 -11.38 -90.57
N ARG A 62 -32.27 -12.16 -90.26
CA ARG A 62 -32.33 -13.62 -90.52
C ARG A 62 -32.38 -13.97 -92.01
N LYS A 63 -33.00 -13.14 -92.85
CA LYS A 63 -32.98 -13.33 -94.32
C LYS A 63 -31.60 -13.00 -94.89
N GLU A 64 -31.01 -11.90 -94.42
CA GLU A 64 -29.68 -11.46 -94.83
C GLU A 64 -28.58 -12.41 -94.33
N LEU A 65 -28.64 -12.90 -93.09
CA LEU A 65 -27.75 -13.94 -92.56
C LEU A 65 -27.84 -15.25 -93.35
N ARG A 66 -29.04 -15.61 -93.85
CA ARG A 66 -29.20 -16.73 -94.79
C ARG A 66 -28.48 -16.45 -96.12
N SER A 67 -28.59 -15.24 -96.65
CA SER A 67 -27.88 -14.84 -97.87
C SER A 67 -26.35 -14.83 -97.69
N VAL A 68 -25.85 -14.43 -96.51
CA VAL A 68 -24.44 -14.50 -96.14
C VAL A 68 -23.98 -15.96 -96.09
N ARG A 69 -24.78 -16.85 -95.50
CA ARG A 69 -24.50 -18.29 -95.44
C ARG A 69 -24.41 -18.92 -96.84
N GLU A 70 -25.31 -18.53 -97.76
CA GLU A 70 -25.23 -18.92 -99.17
C GLU A 70 -23.98 -18.32 -99.84
N GLY A 71 -23.65 -17.07 -99.56
CA GLY A 71 -22.42 -16.39 -99.99
C GLY A 71 -21.14 -17.12 -99.54
N PHE A 72 -21.10 -17.63 -98.31
CA PHE A 72 -20.00 -18.46 -97.81
C PHE A 72 -19.86 -19.78 -98.57
N SER A 73 -20.97 -20.39 -99.02
CA SER A 73 -20.91 -21.60 -99.84
C SER A 73 -20.29 -21.33 -101.22
N ILE A 74 -20.60 -20.17 -101.83
CA ILE A 74 -20.04 -19.73 -103.12
C ILE A 74 -18.57 -19.34 -102.95
N ALA A 75 -18.24 -18.59 -101.90
CA ALA A 75 -16.88 -18.24 -101.50
C ALA A 75 -16.00 -19.48 -101.31
N ARG A 76 -16.51 -20.49 -100.61
CA ARG A 76 -15.81 -21.77 -100.40
C ARG A 76 -15.53 -22.49 -101.72
N LYS A 77 -16.47 -22.49 -102.67
CA LYS A 77 -16.24 -23.06 -104.02
C LYS A 77 -15.16 -22.29 -104.78
N ARG A 78 -15.19 -20.96 -104.76
CA ARG A 78 -14.18 -20.10 -105.42
C ARG A 78 -12.79 -20.27 -104.82
N LEU A 79 -12.68 -20.31 -103.50
CA LEU A 79 -11.42 -20.55 -102.81
C LEU A 79 -10.86 -21.95 -103.08
N LYS A 80 -11.73 -22.97 -103.20
CA LYS A 80 -11.32 -24.33 -103.59
C LYS A 80 -10.75 -24.37 -105.00
N SER A 81 -11.40 -23.72 -105.98
CA SER A 81 -10.87 -23.61 -107.35
C SER A 81 -9.64 -22.72 -107.47
N ALA A 82 -9.45 -21.73 -106.58
CA ALA A 82 -8.23 -20.94 -106.50
C ALA A 82 -7.06 -21.75 -105.90
N LYS A 83 -7.35 -22.66 -104.95
CA LYS A 83 -6.36 -23.55 -104.31
C LYS A 83 -5.70 -24.51 -105.29
N GLU A 84 -6.46 -24.96 -106.30
CA GLU A 84 -5.94 -25.79 -107.40
C GLU A 84 -4.94 -25.04 -108.31
N LYS A 85 -4.87 -23.70 -108.22
CA LYS A 85 -3.99 -22.83 -109.03
C LYS A 85 -2.77 -22.29 -108.27
N GLY A 86 -2.56 -22.70 -107.01
CA GLY A 86 -1.43 -22.28 -106.17
C GLY A 86 -1.78 -21.26 -105.07
N ALA A 87 -0.81 -20.92 -104.21
CA ALA A 87 -1.04 -20.15 -102.99
C ALA A 87 -1.35 -18.65 -103.21
N LEU A 88 -0.65 -17.99 -104.14
CA LEU A 88 -0.85 -16.56 -104.46
C LEU A 88 -2.28 -16.25 -104.97
N PRO A 89 -2.89 -17.04 -105.88
CA PRO A 89 -4.29 -16.89 -106.27
C PRO A 89 -5.29 -17.04 -105.12
N VAL A 90 -5.03 -17.90 -104.13
CA VAL A 90 -5.92 -18.09 -102.97
C VAL A 90 -5.95 -16.86 -102.09
N VAL A 91 -4.78 -16.25 -101.82
CA VAL A 91 -4.71 -15.03 -101.01
C VAL A 91 -5.45 -13.89 -101.72
N LYS A 92 -5.20 -13.70 -103.02
CA LYS A 92 -5.90 -12.69 -103.82
C LYS A 92 -7.42 -12.92 -103.85
N GLU A 93 -7.85 -14.17 -104.02
CA GLU A 93 -9.29 -14.49 -104.04
C GLU A 93 -9.91 -14.38 -102.63
N SER A 94 -9.17 -14.63 -101.54
CA SER A 94 -9.64 -14.43 -100.17
C SER A 94 -9.94 -12.97 -99.87
N PHE A 95 -9.06 -12.05 -100.26
CA PHE A 95 -9.30 -10.61 -100.13
C PHE A 95 -10.43 -10.14 -101.06
N SER A 96 -10.51 -10.65 -102.29
CA SER A 96 -11.61 -10.39 -103.23
C SER A 96 -12.96 -10.84 -102.67
N VAL A 97 -13.02 -12.03 -102.08
CA VAL A 97 -14.24 -12.59 -101.46
C VAL A 97 -14.62 -11.84 -100.19
N ALA A 98 -13.67 -11.50 -99.33
CA ALA A 98 -13.92 -10.72 -98.12
C ALA A 98 -14.43 -9.30 -98.48
N GLY A 99 -13.75 -8.61 -99.38
CA GLY A 99 -14.15 -7.27 -99.85
C GLY A 99 -15.51 -7.28 -100.54
N LYS A 100 -15.74 -8.22 -101.48
CA LYS A 100 -17.06 -8.37 -102.13
C LYS A 100 -18.15 -8.80 -101.15
N GLY A 101 -17.82 -9.58 -100.11
CA GLY A 101 -18.74 -9.96 -99.05
C GLY A 101 -19.19 -8.77 -98.20
N VAL A 102 -18.26 -7.90 -97.81
CA VAL A 102 -18.57 -6.66 -97.06
C VAL A 102 -19.43 -5.71 -97.90
N ILE A 103 -19.09 -5.51 -99.18
CA ILE A 103 -19.85 -4.64 -100.09
C ILE A 103 -21.26 -5.22 -100.36
N ARG A 104 -21.35 -6.52 -100.64
CA ARG A 104 -22.62 -7.22 -100.93
C ARG A 104 -23.57 -7.21 -99.74
N HIS A 105 -23.03 -7.30 -98.53
CA HIS A 105 -23.80 -7.32 -97.30
C HIS A 105 -23.68 -6.01 -96.50
N ARG A 106 -23.42 -4.88 -97.18
CA ARG A 106 -23.32 -3.53 -96.56
C ARG A 106 -24.52 -3.19 -95.68
N ASN A 107 -25.70 -3.65 -96.09
CA ASN A 107 -26.94 -3.41 -95.37
C ASN A 107 -26.91 -4.03 -93.97
N ILE A 108 -26.25 -5.19 -93.77
CA ILE A 108 -26.13 -5.83 -92.46
C ILE A 108 -25.26 -4.99 -91.53
N TRP A 109 -24.14 -4.46 -92.03
CA TRP A 109 -23.23 -3.61 -91.27
C TRP A 109 -23.88 -2.28 -90.86
N CYS A 110 -24.58 -1.61 -91.78
CA CYS A 110 -25.36 -0.42 -91.44
C CYS A 110 -26.45 -0.73 -90.41
N THR A 111 -27.12 -1.88 -90.57
CA THR A 111 -28.18 -2.36 -89.67
C THR A 111 -27.66 -2.70 -88.28
N PHE A 112 -26.45 -3.26 -88.17
CA PHE A 112 -25.75 -3.52 -86.92
C PHE A 112 -25.29 -2.23 -86.24
N LEU A 113 -24.62 -1.33 -86.97
CA LEU A 113 -24.14 -0.06 -86.44
C LEU A 113 -25.28 0.84 -85.94
N ASN A 114 -26.42 0.86 -86.64
CA ASN A 114 -27.61 1.59 -86.22
C ASN A 114 -28.22 1.09 -84.89
N ILE A 115 -27.82 -0.08 -84.40
CA ILE A 115 -28.21 -0.60 -83.07
C ILE A 115 -27.06 -0.49 -82.07
N ALA A 116 -25.86 -0.90 -82.48
CA ALA A 116 -24.69 -0.88 -81.62
C ALA A 116 -24.36 0.55 -81.15
N ALA A 117 -24.47 1.55 -82.02
CA ALA A 117 -24.16 2.93 -81.67
C ALA A 117 -25.12 3.54 -80.63
N PRO A 118 -26.46 3.45 -80.76
CA PRO A 118 -27.38 3.91 -79.70
C PRO A 118 -27.21 3.14 -78.38
N VAL A 119 -26.99 1.84 -78.42
CA VAL A 119 -26.77 1.04 -77.20
C VAL A 119 -25.47 1.45 -76.51
N ALA A 120 -24.39 1.62 -77.26
CA ALA A 120 -23.12 2.13 -76.72
C ALA A 120 -23.28 3.54 -76.16
N ALA A 121 -24.00 4.43 -76.83
CA ALA A 121 -24.30 5.78 -76.35
C ALA A 121 -25.09 5.75 -75.02
N VAL A 122 -26.06 4.86 -74.87
CA VAL A 122 -26.79 4.66 -73.60
C VAL A 122 -25.88 4.11 -72.52
N CYS A 123 -24.99 3.15 -72.83
CA CYS A 123 -24.02 2.66 -71.85
C CYS A 123 -23.05 3.76 -71.39
N VAL A 124 -22.56 4.60 -72.30
CA VAL A 124 -21.73 5.77 -71.97
C VAL A 124 -22.51 6.78 -71.14
N LEU A 125 -23.77 7.05 -71.47
CA LEU A 125 -24.64 7.92 -70.69
C LEU A 125 -24.85 7.37 -69.27
N LEU A 126 -25.10 6.07 -69.12
CA LEU A 126 -25.25 5.44 -67.80
C LEU A 126 -23.95 5.45 -67.01
N ALA A 127 -22.81 5.21 -67.65
CA ALA A 127 -21.50 5.28 -67.01
C ALA A 127 -21.16 6.70 -66.56
N THR A 128 -21.45 7.71 -67.39
CA THR A 128 -21.24 9.13 -67.05
C THR A 128 -22.19 9.57 -65.94
N VAL A 129 -23.49 9.26 -66.02
CA VAL A 129 -24.44 9.57 -64.93
C VAL A 129 -24.01 8.90 -63.63
N ARG A 130 -23.58 7.62 -63.67
CA ARG A 130 -23.09 6.92 -62.49
C ARG A 130 -21.84 7.59 -61.91
N TYR A 131 -20.90 7.99 -62.76
CA TYR A 131 -19.66 8.67 -62.35
C TYR A 131 -19.93 10.03 -61.73
N TRP A 132 -20.79 10.86 -62.34
CA TRP A 132 -21.10 12.17 -61.78
C TRP A 132 -21.98 12.10 -60.53
N ASN A 133 -22.83 11.07 -60.40
CA ASN A 133 -23.63 10.85 -59.20
C ASN A 133 -22.84 10.22 -58.04
N SER A 134 -21.63 9.70 -58.27
CA SER A 134 -20.75 9.20 -57.19
C SER A 134 -19.80 10.27 -56.66
N LEU A 135 -19.81 11.48 -57.23
CA LEU A 135 -18.98 12.59 -56.79
C LEU A 135 -19.78 13.50 -55.85
N GLU A 136 -19.21 13.80 -54.70
CA GLU A 136 -19.78 14.67 -53.69
C GLU A 136 -18.81 15.83 -53.38
N PHE A 137 -19.34 16.93 -52.85
CA PHE A 137 -18.52 18.05 -52.40
C PHE A 137 -17.95 17.72 -51.02
N GLY A 138 -16.63 17.69 -50.92
CA GLY A 138 -15.91 17.58 -49.65
C GLY A 138 -15.04 18.81 -49.40
N LEU A 139 -14.43 18.85 -48.21
CA LEU A 139 -13.48 19.87 -47.81
C LEU A 139 -12.09 19.24 -47.71
N ASN A 140 -11.12 19.76 -48.44
CA ASN A 140 -9.72 19.50 -48.16
C ASN A 140 -9.33 20.27 -46.90
N LEU A 141 -8.98 19.52 -45.85
CA LEU A 141 -8.51 20.04 -44.58
C LEU A 141 -6.97 20.13 -44.62
N THR A 142 -6.48 21.34 -44.39
CA THR A 142 -5.06 21.63 -44.20
C THR A 142 -4.85 22.19 -42.80
N TYR A 143 -3.85 21.68 -42.10
CA TYR A 143 -3.45 22.12 -40.76
C TYR A 143 -1.94 22.31 -40.73
N ASN A 144 -1.44 23.39 -40.11
CA ASN A 144 -0.02 23.75 -40.09
C ASN A 144 0.68 23.77 -41.48
N GLY A 145 -0.07 24.04 -42.55
CA GLY A 145 0.45 24.06 -43.92
C GLY A 145 0.55 22.69 -44.61
N GLU A 146 0.15 21.60 -43.94
CA GLU A 146 0.14 20.25 -44.49
C GLU A 146 -1.29 19.71 -44.67
N MET A 147 -1.51 18.89 -45.70
CA MET A 147 -2.83 18.33 -46.00
C MET A 147 -3.13 17.14 -45.09
N ILE A 148 -4.16 17.27 -44.25
CA ILE A 148 -4.67 16.19 -43.39
C ILE A 148 -5.47 15.19 -44.22
N GLY A 149 -6.36 15.66 -45.08
CA GLY A 149 -7.21 14.81 -45.91
C GLY A 149 -8.46 15.52 -46.38
N THR A 150 -9.29 14.79 -47.13
CA THR A 150 -10.62 15.28 -47.54
C THR A 150 -11.65 14.83 -46.50
N ILE A 151 -12.40 15.75 -45.91
CA ILE A 151 -13.47 15.49 -44.96
C ILE A 151 -14.83 15.82 -45.57
N GLU A 152 -15.90 15.19 -45.08
CA GLU A 152 -17.26 15.42 -45.58
C GLU A 152 -17.74 16.85 -45.28
N ASN A 153 -17.49 17.34 -44.06
CA ASN A 153 -17.92 18.64 -43.57
C ASN A 153 -17.10 19.08 -42.35
N GLU A 154 -17.24 20.33 -41.94
CA GLU A 154 -16.51 20.94 -40.82
C GLU A 154 -16.75 20.23 -39.48
N LYS A 155 -17.91 19.60 -39.29
CA LYS A 155 -18.22 18.85 -38.07
C LYS A 155 -17.24 17.69 -37.82
N VAL A 156 -16.69 17.09 -38.88
CA VAL A 156 -15.66 16.06 -38.75
C VAL A 156 -14.39 16.63 -38.09
N PHE A 157 -14.02 17.86 -38.43
CA PHE A 157 -12.90 18.56 -37.81
C PHE A 157 -13.22 18.99 -36.37
N GLU A 158 -14.43 19.48 -36.09
CA GLU A 158 -14.89 19.80 -34.73
C GLU A 158 -14.83 18.56 -33.82
N GLN A 159 -15.34 17.42 -34.29
CA GLN A 159 -15.28 16.14 -33.58
C GLN A 159 -13.84 15.68 -33.34
N ALA A 160 -12.98 15.80 -34.35
CA ALA A 160 -11.57 15.46 -34.21
C ALA A 160 -10.87 16.37 -33.19
N THR A 161 -11.19 17.67 -33.18
CA THR A 161 -10.67 18.64 -32.20
C THR A 161 -11.17 18.34 -30.79
N GLU A 162 -12.44 17.97 -30.65
CA GLU A 162 -13.01 17.53 -29.37
C GLU A 162 -12.32 16.25 -28.88
N MET A 163 -12.05 15.29 -29.77
CA MET A 163 -11.28 14.08 -29.43
C MET A 163 -9.85 14.40 -28.97
N VAL A 164 -9.17 15.36 -29.62
CA VAL A 164 -7.86 15.84 -29.17
C VAL A 164 -7.99 16.47 -27.77
N SER A 165 -8.95 17.36 -27.56
CA SER A 165 -9.19 18.01 -26.26
C SER A 165 -9.53 17.01 -25.16
N GLN A 166 -10.31 15.95 -25.45
CA GLN A 166 -10.62 14.89 -24.48
C GLN A 166 -9.42 14.01 -24.15
N ARG A 167 -8.47 13.88 -25.08
CA ARG A 167 -7.20 13.13 -24.87
C ARG A 167 -6.12 14.01 -24.25
N MET A 168 -6.27 15.33 -24.27
CA MET A 168 -5.37 16.25 -23.58
C MET A 168 -5.56 16.12 -22.08
N VAL A 169 -4.45 15.93 -21.37
CA VAL A 169 -4.45 15.97 -19.91
C VAL A 169 -4.18 17.41 -19.52
N HIS A 170 -5.16 18.04 -18.88
CA HIS A 170 -5.05 19.43 -18.45
C HIS A 170 -4.35 19.50 -17.09
N ASP A 171 -3.45 20.47 -16.93
CA ASP A 171 -3.04 20.93 -15.61
C ASP A 171 -4.26 21.51 -14.89
N ALA A 172 -4.49 21.11 -13.65
CA ALA A 172 -5.60 21.61 -12.83
C ALA A 172 -5.52 23.14 -12.62
N SER A 173 -4.35 23.74 -12.83
CA SER A 173 -4.10 25.18 -12.67
C SER A 173 -4.34 26.02 -13.93
N GLU A 174 -4.35 25.43 -15.13
CA GLU A 174 -4.47 26.16 -16.40
C GLU A 174 -5.66 25.69 -17.26
N GLN A 175 -6.87 26.03 -16.83
CA GLN A 175 -8.11 25.76 -17.57
C GLN A 175 -8.29 26.56 -18.87
N ASN A 176 -7.28 27.27 -19.39
CA ASN A 176 -7.52 28.26 -20.45
C ASN A 176 -6.48 28.40 -21.57
N GLU A 177 -5.48 27.54 -21.67
CA GLU A 177 -4.73 27.43 -22.92
C GLU A 177 -5.43 26.45 -23.88
N SER A 178 -6.61 26.85 -24.36
CA SER A 178 -7.23 26.19 -25.50
C SER A 178 -6.32 26.37 -26.71
N MET A 179 -5.61 25.31 -27.09
CA MET A 179 -4.76 25.27 -28.28
C MET A 179 -5.57 25.75 -29.49
N ALA A 180 -5.23 26.93 -30.01
CA ALA A 180 -5.95 27.54 -31.12
C ALA A 180 -5.61 26.83 -32.43
N LEU A 181 -6.30 25.71 -32.70
CA LEU A 181 -6.21 25.01 -33.98
C LEU A 181 -6.86 25.88 -35.06
N THR A 182 -6.06 26.46 -35.97
CA THR A 182 -6.57 27.24 -37.11
C THR A 182 -6.51 26.41 -38.40
N PRO A 183 -7.58 25.70 -38.78
CA PRO A 183 -7.61 24.94 -40.03
C PRO A 183 -7.79 25.84 -41.25
N VAL A 184 -7.35 25.36 -42.41
CA VAL A 184 -7.70 25.93 -43.72
C VAL A 184 -8.54 24.91 -44.48
N PHE A 185 -9.75 25.30 -44.86
CA PHE A 185 -10.66 24.48 -45.65
C PHE A 185 -10.68 24.95 -47.11
N SER A 186 -10.58 24.01 -48.05
CA SER A 186 -10.74 24.27 -49.48
C SER A 186 -11.72 23.29 -50.11
N LEU A 187 -12.66 23.80 -50.90
CA LEU A 187 -13.71 22.97 -51.53
C LEU A 187 -13.10 22.04 -52.58
N THR A 188 -13.44 20.75 -52.52
CA THR A 188 -13.02 19.75 -53.51
C THR A 188 -14.19 18.85 -53.92
N VAL A 189 -14.05 18.20 -55.08
CA VAL A 189 -14.97 17.16 -55.54
C VAL A 189 -14.27 15.83 -55.36
N SER A 190 -14.86 14.93 -54.56
CA SER A 190 -14.27 13.64 -54.25
C SER A 190 -15.31 12.52 -54.19
N ASP A 191 -14.85 11.27 -54.19
CA ASP A 191 -15.70 10.11 -53.92
C ASP A 191 -15.96 10.02 -52.41
N SER A 192 -17.21 9.71 -52.02
CA SER A 192 -17.59 9.46 -50.62
C SER A 192 -16.69 8.44 -49.90
N GLU A 193 -16.12 7.46 -50.62
CA GLU A 193 -15.20 6.47 -50.04
C GLU A 193 -13.81 7.03 -49.68
N SER A 194 -13.48 8.24 -50.15
CA SER A 194 -12.19 8.90 -49.90
C SER A 194 -12.18 9.82 -48.69
N TYR A 195 -13.31 9.97 -48.00
CA TYR A 195 -13.40 10.84 -46.84
C TYR A 195 -12.64 10.28 -45.63
N THR A 196 -11.85 11.17 -45.02
CA THR A 196 -11.10 10.91 -43.79
C THR A 196 -12.05 11.10 -42.61
N VAL A 197 -12.19 10.06 -41.79
CA VAL A 197 -13.05 10.09 -40.58
C VAL A 197 -12.40 10.85 -39.44
N ALA A 198 -13.21 11.29 -38.47
CA ALA A 198 -12.76 12.11 -37.34
C ALA A 198 -11.57 11.51 -36.56
N ASP A 199 -11.55 10.20 -36.32
CA ASP A 199 -10.42 9.53 -35.62
C ASP A 199 -9.10 9.66 -36.40
N ALA A 200 -9.14 9.50 -37.71
CA ALA A 200 -7.97 9.62 -38.57
C ALA A 200 -7.51 11.08 -38.69
N VAL A 201 -8.46 12.03 -38.72
CA VAL A 201 -8.18 13.46 -38.65
C VAL A 201 -7.52 13.81 -37.31
N CYS A 202 -8.05 13.32 -36.18
CA CYS A 202 -7.50 13.50 -34.84
C CYS A 202 -6.05 13.03 -34.76
N ASN A 203 -5.76 11.80 -35.18
CA ASN A 203 -4.40 11.25 -35.15
C ASN A 203 -3.43 12.08 -36.01
N LYS A 204 -3.87 12.57 -37.17
CA LYS A 204 -3.06 13.44 -38.03
C LYS A 204 -2.87 14.84 -37.44
N ILE A 205 -3.85 15.40 -36.75
CA ILE A 205 -3.70 16.67 -36.01
C ILE A 205 -2.61 16.51 -34.93
N ILE A 206 -2.60 15.38 -34.21
CA ILE A 206 -1.59 15.07 -33.21
C ILE A 206 -0.21 14.93 -33.87
N GLU A 207 -0.09 14.14 -34.94
CA GLU A 207 1.14 13.92 -35.70
C GLU A 207 1.72 15.23 -36.29
N GLN A 208 0.85 16.08 -36.84
CA GLN A 208 1.22 17.36 -37.46
C GLN A 208 1.17 18.55 -36.48
N SER A 209 1.07 18.30 -35.18
CA SER A 209 1.15 19.34 -34.16
C SER A 209 2.54 19.97 -34.07
N ASN A 210 3.51 19.56 -34.90
CA ASN A 210 4.91 20.02 -34.87
C ASN A 210 5.57 19.86 -33.50
N GLY A 211 5.14 18.86 -32.73
CA GLY A 211 5.58 18.67 -31.35
C GLY A 211 5.11 19.80 -30.45
N ILE A 212 3.90 20.33 -30.63
CA ILE A 212 3.21 21.17 -29.63
C ILE A 212 2.58 20.27 -28.56
N ILE A 213 2.07 19.10 -28.96
CA ILE A 213 1.55 18.07 -28.06
C ILE A 213 2.20 16.72 -28.36
N GLU A 214 2.42 15.93 -27.32
CA GLU A 214 2.98 14.59 -27.43
C GLU A 214 2.26 13.65 -26.46
N GLU A 215 2.17 12.36 -26.83
CA GLU A 215 1.68 11.32 -25.92
C GLU A 215 2.74 11.02 -24.85
N ALA A 216 2.38 11.21 -23.60
CA ALA A 216 3.28 11.07 -22.46
C ALA A 216 2.49 10.64 -21.20
N THR A 217 3.21 10.30 -20.15
CA THR A 217 2.67 10.06 -18.81
C THR A 217 3.05 11.22 -17.89
N GLY A 218 2.07 11.99 -17.46
CA GLY A 218 2.21 13.06 -16.48
C GLY A 218 2.29 12.49 -15.06
N LEU A 219 3.17 13.06 -14.24
CA LEU A 219 3.27 12.80 -12.82
C LEU A 219 2.62 13.95 -12.03
N TYR A 220 1.71 13.59 -11.14
CA TYR A 220 1.04 14.52 -10.24
C TYR A 220 1.42 14.21 -8.80
N ILE A 221 1.78 15.24 -8.03
CA ILE A 221 2.02 15.15 -6.59
C ILE A 221 1.02 16.07 -5.91
N ASP A 222 0.18 15.52 -5.03
CA ASP A 222 -0.91 16.23 -4.35
C ASP A 222 -1.83 17.02 -5.32
N GLY A 223 -1.96 16.52 -6.55
CA GLY A 223 -2.78 17.11 -7.61
C GLY A 223 -2.09 18.16 -8.49
N GLU A 224 -0.84 18.52 -8.22
CA GLU A 224 -0.03 19.44 -9.04
C GLU A 224 0.79 18.67 -10.08
N LEU A 225 0.75 19.11 -11.36
CA LEU A 225 1.55 18.51 -12.42
C LEU A 225 3.03 18.88 -12.24
N ILE A 226 3.88 17.88 -12.04
CA ILE A 226 5.33 18.07 -11.91
C ILE A 226 5.99 18.09 -13.29
N GLY A 227 5.50 17.24 -14.19
CA GLY A 227 6.01 17.11 -15.55
C GLY A 227 5.50 15.81 -16.18
N ALA A 228 5.75 15.64 -17.47
CA ALA A 228 5.38 14.44 -18.22
C ALA A 228 6.62 13.77 -18.82
N VAL A 229 6.64 12.44 -18.83
CA VAL A 229 7.70 11.65 -19.46
C VAL A 229 7.14 10.76 -20.55
N LYS A 230 7.94 10.48 -21.58
CA LYS A 230 7.49 9.69 -22.74
C LYS A 230 7.15 8.24 -22.40
N SER A 231 7.84 7.67 -21.42
CA SER A 231 7.72 6.26 -21.04
C SER A 231 7.10 6.14 -19.65
N SER A 232 5.88 5.59 -19.59
CA SER A 232 5.25 5.25 -18.32
C SER A 232 6.08 4.25 -17.51
N ALA A 233 6.81 3.35 -18.19
CA ALA A 233 7.65 2.36 -17.54
C ALA A 233 8.87 3.00 -16.86
N ASP A 234 9.44 4.03 -17.49
CA ASP A 234 10.56 4.78 -16.91
C ASP A 234 10.09 5.53 -15.67
N LEU A 235 8.90 6.15 -15.72
CA LEU A 235 8.32 6.83 -14.55
C LEU A 235 8.12 5.87 -13.38
N SER A 236 7.52 4.71 -13.63
CA SER A 236 7.32 3.68 -12.62
C SER A 236 8.65 3.21 -12.05
N HIS A 237 9.67 2.99 -12.88
CA HIS A 237 11.00 2.59 -12.43
C HIS A 237 11.68 3.65 -11.56
N ILE A 238 11.53 4.94 -11.89
CA ILE A 238 12.07 6.04 -11.05
C ILE A 238 11.38 6.04 -9.68
N LEU A 239 10.04 5.96 -9.66
CA LEU A 239 9.27 5.98 -8.41
C LEU A 239 9.57 4.75 -7.54
N GLU A 240 9.62 3.56 -8.13
CA GLU A 240 10.02 2.32 -7.44
C GLU A 240 11.44 2.42 -6.91
N GLY A 241 12.38 2.96 -7.69
CA GLY A 241 13.76 3.18 -7.26
C GLY A 241 13.88 4.07 -6.02
N ILE A 242 13.09 5.15 -5.93
CA ILE A 242 13.06 6.03 -4.75
C ILE A 242 12.52 5.27 -3.51
N LEU A 243 11.47 4.46 -3.68
CA LEU A 243 10.91 3.68 -2.58
C LEU A 243 11.87 2.57 -2.12
N ASP A 244 12.54 1.90 -3.06
CA ASP A 244 13.51 0.85 -2.79
C ASP A 244 14.76 1.40 -2.10
N GLU A 245 15.28 2.55 -2.54
CA GLU A 245 16.40 3.23 -1.89
C GLU A 245 16.05 3.60 -0.44
N ALA A 246 14.85 4.15 -0.22
CA ALA A 246 14.37 4.49 1.12
C ALA A 246 14.17 3.23 2.00
N LYS A 247 13.69 2.13 1.44
CA LYS A 247 13.50 0.85 2.13
C LYS A 247 14.84 0.24 2.56
N GLY A 248 15.89 0.39 1.75
CA GLY A 248 17.20 -0.21 2.00
C GLY A 248 17.15 -1.74 2.02
N ASP A 249 17.90 -2.37 2.93
CA ASP A 249 18.00 -3.83 3.03
C ASP A 249 16.89 -4.48 3.89
N ASP A 250 15.94 -3.69 4.41
CA ASP A 250 14.89 -4.19 5.31
C ASP A 250 13.75 -4.82 4.51
N GLU A 251 13.81 -6.12 4.23
CA GLU A 251 12.79 -6.82 3.42
C GLU A 251 11.37 -6.74 4.01
N ASP A 252 11.26 -6.66 5.34
CA ASP A 252 10.00 -6.61 6.08
C ASP A 252 9.40 -5.19 6.18
N ALA A 253 10.17 -4.17 5.79
CA ALA A 253 9.68 -2.81 5.68
C ALA A 253 8.80 -2.59 4.45
N THR A 254 7.80 -1.73 4.57
CA THR A 254 7.01 -1.21 3.45
C THR A 254 7.31 0.26 3.27
N ALA A 255 7.70 0.66 2.05
CA ALA A 255 7.92 2.06 1.69
C ALA A 255 6.78 2.54 0.77
N VAL A 256 6.20 3.70 1.09
CA VAL A 256 5.18 4.38 0.29
C VAL A 256 5.43 5.88 0.31
N PHE A 257 4.99 6.62 -0.69
CA PHE A 257 5.06 8.08 -0.64
C PHE A 257 4.07 8.62 0.39
N ALA A 258 4.49 9.64 1.14
CA ALA A 258 3.62 10.33 2.10
C ALA A 258 2.63 11.25 1.37
N GLN A 259 3.02 11.81 0.23
CA GLN A 259 2.15 12.56 -0.68
C GLN A 259 1.30 11.63 -1.56
N THR A 260 0.22 12.18 -2.13
CA THR A 260 -0.56 11.49 -3.16
C THR A 260 0.19 11.57 -4.48
N VAL A 261 0.61 10.42 -5.02
CA VAL A 261 1.36 10.35 -6.28
C VAL A 261 0.51 9.64 -7.33
N ASP A 262 0.11 10.37 -8.36
CA ASP A 262 -0.72 9.87 -9.45
C ASP A 262 0.04 9.97 -10.78
N SER A 263 -0.15 8.97 -11.65
CA SER A 263 0.35 9.02 -13.03
C SER A 263 -0.81 8.90 -14.02
N VAL A 264 -0.82 9.79 -15.02
CA VAL A 264 -1.90 9.86 -16.03
C VAL A 264 -1.28 9.88 -17.42
N THR A 265 -1.64 8.91 -18.25
CA THR A 265 -1.22 8.85 -19.65
C THR A 265 -2.21 9.58 -20.54
N GLY A 266 -1.71 10.46 -21.41
CA GLY A 266 -2.49 11.16 -22.41
C GLY A 266 -1.64 12.14 -23.22
N LEU A 267 -2.28 13.14 -23.83
CA LEU A 267 -1.58 14.17 -24.61
C LEU A 267 -1.21 15.34 -23.70
N PHE A 268 0.08 15.66 -23.66
CA PHE A 268 0.63 16.77 -22.89
C PHE A 268 1.26 17.82 -23.82
N PRO A 269 1.24 19.11 -23.47
CA PRO A 269 2.06 20.11 -24.14
C PRO A 269 3.54 19.71 -24.07
N THR A 270 4.29 19.84 -25.16
CA THR A 270 5.72 19.48 -25.15
C THR A 270 6.56 20.35 -24.22
N SER A 271 6.08 21.52 -23.82
CA SER A 271 6.67 22.35 -22.77
C SER A 271 6.67 21.68 -21.39
N THR A 272 5.73 20.78 -21.12
CA THR A 272 5.65 20.02 -19.86
C THR A 272 6.34 18.66 -19.97
N VAL A 273 6.72 18.23 -21.17
CA VAL A 273 7.39 16.93 -21.40
C VAL A 273 8.88 17.10 -21.16
N ILE A 274 9.39 16.43 -20.13
CA ILE A 274 10.80 16.41 -19.73
C ILE A 274 11.40 15.02 -19.93
N SER A 275 12.72 14.93 -19.92
CA SER A 275 13.41 13.63 -20.00
C SER A 275 13.27 12.84 -18.69
N SER A 276 13.37 11.51 -18.76
CA SER A 276 13.32 10.65 -17.56
C SER A 276 14.40 11.04 -16.53
N GLN A 277 15.57 11.49 -16.99
CA GLN A 277 16.66 11.94 -16.12
C GLN A 277 16.37 13.29 -15.45
N GLU A 278 15.74 14.23 -16.17
CA GLU A 278 15.29 15.49 -15.57
C GLU A 278 14.19 15.24 -14.54
N MET A 279 13.25 14.34 -14.83
CA MET A 279 12.21 13.93 -13.88
C MET A 279 12.84 13.35 -12.60
N GLU A 280 13.79 12.43 -12.72
CA GLU A 280 14.51 11.87 -11.57
C GLU A 280 15.21 12.97 -10.76
N SER A 281 15.85 13.94 -11.41
CA SER A 281 16.48 15.08 -10.74
C SER A 281 15.47 15.99 -10.03
N GLU A 282 14.29 16.21 -10.61
CA GLU A 282 13.22 17.01 -9.99
C GLU A 282 12.63 16.32 -8.75
N LEU A 283 12.46 14.99 -8.81
CA LEU A 283 11.90 14.20 -7.71
C LEU A 283 12.88 13.99 -6.55
N THR A 284 14.16 13.88 -6.86
CA THR A 284 15.23 13.76 -5.87
C THR A 284 15.75 15.13 -5.40
N ALA A 285 15.28 16.23 -6.01
CA ALA A 285 15.63 17.57 -5.57
C ALA A 285 15.21 17.77 -4.12
N THR A 286 16.15 18.25 -3.31
CA THR A 286 15.89 18.64 -1.93
C THR A 286 15.61 20.13 -1.86
N SER A 287 14.54 20.49 -1.16
CA SER A 287 14.22 21.87 -0.80
C SER A 287 14.40 22.07 0.70
N GLN A 288 14.64 23.29 1.15
CA GLN A 288 14.72 23.56 2.59
C GLN A 288 13.34 23.92 3.12
N LYS A 289 12.86 23.20 4.14
CA LYS A 289 11.62 23.50 4.84
C LYS A 289 11.93 23.89 6.28
N ALA A 290 11.29 24.96 6.72
CA ALA A 290 11.36 25.39 8.12
C ALA A 290 10.51 24.45 8.98
N VAL A 291 11.12 23.81 9.97
CA VAL A 291 10.46 22.94 10.95
C VAL A 291 10.75 23.47 12.34
N THR A 292 9.76 23.43 13.23
CA THR A 292 9.94 23.83 14.64
C THR A 292 10.33 22.64 15.50
N TYR A 293 11.32 22.80 16.36
CA TYR A 293 11.77 21.82 17.35
C TYR A 293 11.60 22.35 18.76
N VAL A 294 11.04 21.54 19.66
CA VAL A 294 10.88 21.90 21.08
C VAL A 294 11.98 21.22 21.88
N VAL A 295 12.80 22.00 22.56
CA VAL A 295 13.95 21.53 23.35
C VAL A 295 13.49 20.60 24.47
N GLN A 296 14.10 19.42 24.55
CA GLN A 296 13.82 18.40 25.55
C GLN A 296 14.90 18.34 26.63
N GLU A 297 14.61 17.60 27.70
CA GLU A 297 15.57 17.37 28.78
C GLU A 297 16.81 16.65 28.26
N GLY A 298 17.99 17.25 28.46
CA GLY A 298 19.28 16.68 28.05
C GLY A 298 19.75 17.08 26.64
N ASP A 299 18.98 17.86 25.89
CA ASP A 299 19.44 18.36 24.59
C ASP A 299 20.56 19.40 24.73
N THR A 300 21.50 19.38 23.78
CA THR A 300 22.46 20.46 23.55
C THR A 300 22.29 21.04 22.15
N ALA A 301 22.66 22.31 21.95
CA ALA A 301 22.57 22.96 20.63
C ALA A 301 23.35 22.20 19.55
N ILE A 302 24.49 21.62 19.94
CA ILE A 302 25.34 20.80 19.07
C ILE A 302 24.62 19.51 18.67
N ASP A 303 24.02 18.82 19.64
CA ASP A 303 23.31 17.56 19.38
C ASP A 303 22.05 17.80 18.52
N ILE A 304 21.32 18.91 18.76
CA ILE A 304 20.17 19.29 17.93
C ILE A 304 20.62 19.59 16.50
N ALA A 305 21.68 20.38 16.32
CA ALA A 305 22.22 20.70 14.99
C ALA A 305 22.66 19.44 14.24
N GLN A 306 23.44 18.57 14.90
CA GLN A 306 23.94 17.32 14.31
C GLN A 306 22.81 16.35 13.95
N LYS A 307 21.83 16.13 14.84
CA LYS A 307 20.67 15.26 14.56
C LYS A 307 19.85 15.71 13.34
N ASN A 308 19.90 17.01 13.02
CA ASN A 308 19.16 17.60 11.90
C ASN A 308 20.04 17.92 10.69
N ASN A 309 21.25 17.33 10.62
CA ASN A 309 22.19 17.51 9.52
C ASN A 309 22.52 18.98 9.19
N MET A 310 22.61 19.82 10.22
CA MET A 310 23.04 21.22 10.09
C MET A 310 24.19 21.55 11.04
N SER A 311 24.93 22.59 10.72
CA SER A 311 25.96 23.14 11.60
C SER A 311 25.35 23.95 12.75
N LEU A 312 26.11 24.09 13.84
CA LEU A 312 25.72 24.96 14.96
C LEU A 312 25.55 26.42 14.50
N GLU A 313 26.38 26.87 13.54
CA GLU A 313 26.32 28.22 12.98
C GLU A 313 25.04 28.43 12.16
N GLU A 314 24.63 27.45 11.37
CA GLU A 314 23.34 27.48 10.67
C GLU A 314 22.17 27.50 11.66
N LEU A 315 22.21 26.66 12.70
CA LEU A 315 21.18 26.63 13.74
C LEU A 315 21.05 27.97 14.49
N ASP A 316 22.18 28.60 14.83
CA ASP A 316 22.23 29.90 15.49
C ASP A 316 21.80 31.05 14.56
N SER A 317 22.11 30.96 13.27
CA SER A 317 21.64 31.94 12.28
C SER A 317 20.12 31.96 12.13
N LEU A 318 19.47 30.80 12.32
CA LEU A 318 18.02 30.66 12.33
C LEU A 318 17.40 31.02 13.68
N ASN A 319 18.17 30.90 14.77
CA ASN A 319 17.73 31.09 16.14
C ASN A 319 18.81 31.81 16.94
N ALA A 320 18.84 33.13 16.83
CA ALA A 320 19.87 33.95 17.43
C ALA A 320 20.02 33.68 18.94
N GLY A 321 21.23 33.32 19.38
CA GLY A 321 21.58 33.10 20.79
C GLY A 321 21.53 31.64 21.23
N VAL A 322 21.25 30.69 20.33
CA VAL A 322 21.31 29.25 20.61
C VAL A 322 22.76 28.78 20.81
N ALA A 323 23.72 29.38 20.11
CA ALA A 323 25.15 29.08 20.28
C ALA A 323 25.72 29.60 21.62
N ASP A 324 25.04 30.53 22.30
CA ASP A 324 25.48 31.11 23.58
C ASP A 324 25.22 30.18 24.78
N GLY A 325 24.62 29.01 24.56
CA GLY A 325 24.61 27.90 25.52
C GLY A 325 23.46 27.88 26.55
N MET A 326 22.44 28.75 26.40
CA MET A 326 21.25 28.75 27.26
C MET A 326 20.03 28.22 26.51
N LEU A 327 20.00 26.91 26.26
CA LEU A 327 18.79 26.20 25.85
C LEU A 327 17.98 25.80 27.08
N HIS A 328 16.73 26.23 27.15
CA HIS A 328 15.80 25.82 28.19
C HIS A 328 14.83 24.78 27.64
N ILE A 329 14.47 23.81 28.49
CA ILE A 329 13.44 22.82 28.17
C ILE A 329 12.16 23.57 27.81
N GLY A 330 11.61 23.28 26.62
CA GLY A 330 10.43 23.93 26.07
C GLY A 330 10.70 25.09 25.11
N ASP A 331 11.94 25.52 24.91
CA ASP A 331 12.29 26.51 23.89
C ASP A 331 11.94 25.97 22.50
N VAL A 332 11.45 26.84 21.61
CA VAL A 332 11.08 26.48 20.24
C VAL A 332 12.12 27.02 19.27
N LEU A 333 12.83 26.11 18.61
CA LEU A 333 13.85 26.42 17.60
C LEU A 333 13.28 26.23 16.20
N THR A 334 13.71 27.09 15.28
CA THR A 334 13.47 26.98 13.84
C THR A 334 14.63 26.25 13.19
N LEU A 335 14.36 25.07 12.65
CA LEU A 335 15.32 24.27 11.89
C LEU A 335 15.04 24.43 10.40
N GLN A 336 16.07 24.43 9.57
CA GLN A 336 15.93 24.20 8.13
C GLN A 336 16.39 22.78 7.82
N THR A 337 15.44 21.89 7.56
CA THR A 337 15.76 20.54 7.12
C THR A 337 15.60 20.44 5.61
N ALA A 338 16.53 19.75 4.97
CA ALA A 338 16.38 19.35 3.59
C ALA A 338 15.23 18.34 3.51
N VAL A 339 14.12 18.73 2.89
CA VAL A 339 13.01 17.85 2.55
C VAL A 339 13.08 17.53 1.06
N SER A 340 13.11 16.24 0.76
CA SER A 340 12.91 15.74 -0.60
C SER A 340 11.55 16.19 -1.12
N ARG A 341 11.46 16.48 -2.42
CA ARG A 341 10.18 16.83 -3.06
C ARG A 341 9.15 15.70 -2.92
N LEU A 342 9.61 14.45 -2.90
CA LEU A 342 8.84 13.28 -2.49
C LEU A 342 9.32 12.78 -1.13
N GLU A 343 8.42 12.80 -0.15
CA GLU A 343 8.66 12.26 1.18
C GLU A 343 8.29 10.78 1.18
N VAL A 344 9.17 9.93 1.70
CA VAL A 344 8.90 8.49 1.80
C VAL A 344 8.54 8.14 3.24
N GLN A 345 7.40 7.49 3.37
CA GLN A 345 6.93 6.86 4.59
C GLN A 345 7.36 5.40 4.61
N ILE A 346 8.10 5.01 5.65
CA ILE A 346 8.56 3.64 5.88
C ILE A 346 7.81 3.09 7.09
N VAL A 347 7.15 1.95 6.90
CA VAL A 347 6.50 1.20 7.98
C VAL A 347 7.24 -0.12 8.16
N LYS A 348 7.83 -0.35 9.33
CA LYS A 348 8.57 -1.58 9.66
C LYS A 348 8.24 -2.10 11.05
N THR A 349 8.63 -3.34 11.30
CA THR A 349 8.45 -3.99 12.60
C THR A 349 9.76 -3.99 13.37
N GLU A 350 9.76 -3.44 14.58
CA GLU A 350 10.92 -3.43 15.46
C GLU A 350 10.70 -4.34 16.66
N THR A 351 11.69 -5.18 16.96
CA THR A 351 11.66 -6.10 18.10
C THR A 351 12.70 -5.68 19.11
N TYR A 352 12.29 -5.50 20.37
CA TYR A 352 13.18 -5.15 21.49
C TYR A 352 12.74 -5.84 22.78
N GLN A 353 13.64 -5.87 23.76
CA GLN A 353 13.37 -6.43 25.07
C GLN A 353 13.18 -5.34 26.11
N GLU A 354 12.14 -5.48 26.93
CA GLU A 354 11.82 -4.59 28.03
C GLU A 354 11.76 -5.37 29.35
N ALA A 355 12.13 -4.72 30.45
CA ALA A 355 12.07 -5.33 31.77
C ALA A 355 10.64 -5.33 32.33
N LEU A 356 10.12 -6.52 32.65
CA LEU A 356 8.81 -6.67 33.29
C LEU A 356 8.96 -6.50 34.82
N PRO A 357 8.36 -5.46 35.43
CA PRO A 357 8.48 -5.24 36.86
C PRO A 357 7.81 -6.34 37.69
N TYR A 358 8.37 -6.65 38.86
CA TYR A 358 7.75 -7.55 39.85
C TYR A 358 6.96 -6.75 40.89
N LYS A 359 6.01 -7.41 41.55
CA LYS A 359 5.25 -6.84 42.66
C LYS A 359 5.84 -7.26 43.99
N THR A 360 5.63 -6.45 45.03
CA THR A 360 5.91 -6.87 46.41
C THR A 360 4.62 -7.35 47.05
N ILE A 361 4.59 -8.60 47.49
CA ILE A 361 3.47 -9.23 48.20
C ILE A 361 3.82 -9.29 49.68
N THR A 362 3.01 -8.63 50.51
CA THR A 362 3.13 -8.72 51.97
C THR A 362 2.23 -9.82 52.51
N GLN A 363 2.79 -10.74 53.27
CA GLN A 363 2.09 -11.78 54.02
C GLN A 363 2.18 -11.49 55.51
N THR A 364 1.16 -11.89 56.27
CA THR A 364 1.10 -11.63 57.71
C THR A 364 1.37 -12.90 58.52
N ASP A 365 2.10 -12.77 59.63
CA ASP A 365 2.30 -13.85 60.60
C ASP A 365 1.86 -13.41 62.01
N ASP A 366 0.77 -14.01 62.51
CA ASP A 366 0.18 -13.67 63.81
C ASP A 366 1.01 -14.18 65.01
N SER A 367 2.00 -15.05 64.78
CA SER A 367 2.91 -15.51 65.82
C SER A 367 4.03 -14.50 66.11
N GLN A 368 4.35 -13.65 65.13
CA GLN A 368 5.46 -12.71 65.15
C GLN A 368 5.02 -11.29 65.48
N TYR A 369 5.94 -10.52 66.08
CA TYR A 369 5.64 -9.15 66.50
C TYR A 369 5.57 -8.17 65.32
N THR A 370 4.84 -7.07 65.49
CA THR A 370 4.66 -6.03 64.45
C THR A 370 5.95 -5.39 63.92
N ASP A 371 7.08 -5.55 64.62
CA ASP A 371 8.40 -5.09 64.19
C ASP A 371 9.24 -6.16 63.48
N TYR A 372 8.73 -7.38 63.36
CA TYR A 372 9.34 -8.44 62.57
C TYR A 372 8.98 -8.28 61.08
N SER A 373 10.01 -8.33 60.24
CA SER A 373 9.90 -8.38 58.79
C SER A 373 10.98 -9.30 58.22
N GLU A 374 10.58 -10.28 57.43
CA GLU A 374 11.52 -11.20 56.75
C GLU A 374 11.16 -11.32 55.26
N VAL A 375 12.17 -11.32 54.39
CA VAL A 375 11.99 -11.54 52.95
C VAL A 375 12.06 -13.04 52.69
N ILE A 376 10.94 -13.65 52.31
CA ILE A 376 10.85 -15.09 52.02
C ILE A 376 11.25 -15.40 50.59
N THR A 377 11.00 -14.46 49.67
CA THR A 377 11.36 -14.62 48.26
C THR A 377 11.85 -13.27 47.75
N GLU A 378 13.07 -13.23 47.24
CA GLU A 378 13.58 -12.03 46.57
C GLU A 378 12.91 -11.84 45.21
N GLY A 379 12.51 -10.61 44.94
CA GLY A 379 11.87 -10.29 43.67
C GLY A 379 12.88 -10.12 42.55
N SER A 380 12.56 -10.63 41.37
CA SER A 380 13.39 -10.46 40.18
C SER A 380 12.53 -9.96 39.01
N LYS A 381 13.07 -9.00 38.25
CA LYS A 381 12.40 -8.49 37.06
C LYS A 381 12.35 -9.59 36.01
N GLY A 382 11.21 -9.73 35.36
CA GLY A 382 11.06 -10.55 34.17
C GLY A 382 11.59 -9.81 32.95
N VAL A 383 11.52 -10.48 31.80
CA VAL A 383 11.83 -9.90 30.49
C VAL A 383 10.67 -10.21 29.56
N GLN A 384 10.19 -9.19 28.87
CA GLN A 384 9.23 -9.32 27.79
C GLN A 384 9.84 -8.84 26.47
N GLU A 385 9.54 -9.53 25.39
CA GLU A 385 9.84 -9.10 24.04
C GLU A 385 8.65 -8.33 23.50
N CYS A 386 8.90 -7.10 23.07
CA CYS A 386 7.91 -6.22 22.49
C CYS A 386 8.18 -6.11 20.99
N VAL A 387 7.11 -6.24 20.21
CA VAL A 387 7.13 -6.09 18.76
C VAL A 387 6.24 -4.90 18.44
N ASP A 388 6.86 -3.84 17.94
CA ASP A 388 6.18 -2.59 17.60
C ASP A 388 6.19 -2.38 16.09
N ARG A 389 5.08 -1.88 15.56
CA ARG A 389 5.01 -1.34 14.21
C ARG A 389 5.36 0.15 14.29
N VAL A 390 6.43 0.54 13.61
CA VAL A 390 6.97 1.90 13.67
C VAL A 390 6.88 2.52 12.29
N THR A 391 6.38 3.76 12.24
CA THR A 391 6.26 4.55 11.02
C THR A 391 7.25 5.70 11.05
N TYR A 392 8.07 5.79 10.00
CA TYR A 392 9.06 6.81 9.80
C TYR A 392 8.70 7.65 8.57
N VAL A 393 8.94 8.97 8.62
CA VAL A 393 8.90 9.85 7.44
C VAL A 393 10.22 10.60 7.40
N ASN A 394 10.97 10.48 6.29
CA ASN A 394 12.31 11.06 6.14
C ASN A 394 13.26 10.70 7.31
N GLY A 395 13.17 9.46 7.81
CA GLY A 395 14.00 8.96 8.90
C GLY A 395 13.56 9.38 10.32
N VAL A 396 12.53 10.21 10.47
CA VAL A 396 11.99 10.62 11.77
C VAL A 396 10.82 9.72 12.16
N GLU A 397 10.83 9.17 13.38
CA GLU A 397 9.72 8.37 13.92
C GLU A 397 8.50 9.27 14.15
N ILE A 398 7.39 8.97 13.45
CA ILE A 398 6.12 9.72 13.56
C ILE A 398 5.13 8.99 14.47
N SER A 399 5.17 7.66 14.49
CA SER A 399 4.30 6.85 15.35
C SER A 399 4.87 5.47 15.64
N ARG A 400 4.57 4.95 16.83
CA ARG A 400 4.89 3.61 17.29
C ARG A 400 3.64 2.96 17.90
N GLU A 401 3.30 1.79 17.40
CA GLU A 401 2.15 1.01 17.87
C GLU A 401 2.62 -0.38 18.33
N ASN A 402 2.30 -0.76 19.57
CA ASN A 402 2.61 -2.09 20.05
C ASN A 402 1.70 -3.12 19.36
N VAL A 403 2.30 -4.02 18.58
CA VAL A 403 1.60 -5.08 17.87
C VAL A 403 1.45 -6.30 18.77
N SER A 404 2.51 -6.65 19.49
CA SER A 404 2.48 -7.77 20.42
C SER A 404 3.53 -7.63 21.52
N THR A 405 3.24 -8.28 22.64
CA THR A 405 4.18 -8.42 23.75
C THR A 405 4.19 -9.89 24.18
N THR A 406 5.37 -10.49 24.24
CA THR A 406 5.56 -11.89 24.65
C THR A 406 6.47 -11.95 25.87
N VAL A 407 5.98 -12.54 26.97
CA VAL A 407 6.79 -12.74 28.17
C VAL A 407 7.81 -13.85 27.91
N LEU A 408 9.09 -13.49 27.81
CA LEU A 408 10.19 -14.45 27.66
C LEU A 408 10.53 -15.09 28.99
N THR A 409 10.63 -14.28 30.04
CA THR A 409 10.90 -14.72 31.41
C THR A 409 9.93 -14.01 32.35
N PRO A 410 9.09 -14.73 33.10
CA PRO A 410 8.15 -14.11 34.02
C PRO A 410 8.90 -13.43 35.17
N ALA A 411 8.35 -12.31 35.64
CA ALA A 411 8.84 -11.66 36.86
C ALA A 411 8.54 -12.54 38.08
N VAL A 412 9.45 -12.57 39.04
CA VAL A 412 9.24 -13.24 40.34
C VAL A 412 8.89 -12.18 41.36
N ASP A 413 7.70 -12.29 41.96
CA ASP A 413 7.25 -11.35 42.97
C ASP A 413 8.07 -11.46 44.27
N ARG A 414 8.38 -10.31 44.86
CA ARG A 414 9.06 -10.23 46.16
C ARG A 414 8.06 -10.52 47.27
N VAL A 415 8.30 -11.53 48.08
CA VAL A 415 7.41 -11.90 49.19
C VAL A 415 8.04 -11.50 50.52
N VAL A 416 7.37 -10.63 51.26
CA VAL A 416 7.79 -10.17 52.60
C VAL A 416 6.75 -10.60 53.62
N VAL A 417 7.18 -11.27 54.68
CA VAL A 417 6.33 -11.60 55.82
C VAL A 417 6.52 -10.55 56.90
N THR A 418 5.42 -10.03 57.45
CA THR A 418 5.41 -9.08 58.57
C THR A 418 4.57 -9.61 59.71
N GLY A 419 5.04 -9.45 60.96
CA GLY A 419 4.28 -9.88 62.12
C GLY A 419 3.07 -8.97 62.43
N THR A 420 2.05 -9.51 63.08
CA THR A 420 0.84 -8.73 63.50
C THR A 420 0.64 -8.68 65.01
N LYS A 421 1.42 -9.45 65.79
CA LYS A 421 1.31 -9.52 67.24
C LYS A 421 1.81 -8.22 67.87
N GLU A 422 0.94 -7.52 68.58
CA GLU A 422 1.37 -6.34 69.32
C GLU A 422 2.32 -6.72 70.47
N ARG A 423 3.38 -5.91 70.67
CA ARG A 423 4.24 -6.07 71.84
C ARG A 423 3.51 -5.64 73.12
N PRO A 424 3.82 -6.23 74.29
CA PRO A 424 3.27 -5.79 75.57
C PRO A 424 3.51 -4.28 75.81
N LYS A 425 2.55 -3.59 76.45
CA LYS A 425 2.55 -2.12 76.63
C LYS A 425 3.77 -1.52 77.36
N ASN A 426 4.55 -2.36 78.05
CA ASN A 426 5.79 -1.97 78.74
C ASN A 426 7.07 -2.47 78.04
N SER A 427 6.96 -2.96 76.80
CA SER A 427 8.09 -3.51 76.05
C SER A 427 9.13 -2.43 75.73
N GLY A 428 10.37 -2.65 76.20
CA GLY A 428 11.51 -1.77 75.95
C GLY A 428 11.86 -0.77 77.07
N ILE A 429 11.09 -0.73 78.17
CA ILE A 429 11.47 0.01 79.38
C ILE A 429 11.68 -1.00 80.50
N GLY A 430 12.90 -1.07 81.02
CA GLY A 430 13.27 -1.95 82.11
C GLY A 430 12.70 -1.45 83.43
N THR A 431 12.35 -2.41 84.27
CA THR A 431 11.82 -2.17 85.62
C THR A 431 12.91 -1.80 86.62
N GLY A 432 14.16 -2.11 86.29
CA GLY A 432 15.33 -2.00 87.14
C GLY A 432 15.53 -3.18 88.10
N ASN A 433 14.68 -4.21 88.01
CA ASN A 433 14.90 -5.50 88.64
C ASN A 433 15.50 -6.43 87.60
N PHE A 434 16.75 -6.87 87.78
CA PHE A 434 17.42 -7.73 86.80
C PHE A 434 17.28 -9.19 87.20
N ILE A 435 16.91 -10.06 86.27
CA ILE A 435 17.01 -11.51 86.46
C ILE A 435 18.42 -12.00 86.13
N TRP A 436 18.76 -13.15 86.69
CA TRP A 436 19.97 -13.88 86.33
C TRP A 436 20.10 -14.08 84.79
N PRO A 437 21.24 -13.71 84.17
CA PRO A 437 21.39 -13.65 82.71
C PRO A 437 21.57 -15.02 82.03
N CYS A 438 21.89 -16.07 82.78
CA CYS A 438 22.17 -17.40 82.23
C CYS A 438 21.30 -18.47 82.92
N PRO A 439 20.08 -18.74 82.44
CA PRO A 439 19.10 -19.59 83.14
C PRO A 439 19.60 -21.01 83.48
N SER A 440 20.58 -21.52 82.74
CA SER A 440 21.14 -22.87 82.93
C SER A 440 22.52 -22.91 83.59
N LEU A 441 23.13 -21.76 83.91
CA LEU A 441 24.49 -21.67 84.45
C LEU A 441 24.49 -20.84 85.73
N HIS A 442 24.96 -21.39 86.84
CA HIS A 442 24.88 -20.74 88.15
C HIS A 442 26.24 -20.67 88.87
N VAL A 443 27.33 -21.01 88.17
CA VAL A 443 28.69 -20.94 88.74
C VAL A 443 29.33 -19.63 88.32
N ILE A 444 29.62 -18.78 89.31
CA ILE A 444 30.45 -17.60 89.11
C ILE A 444 31.90 -18.04 89.10
N THR A 445 32.58 -17.89 87.97
CA THR A 445 34.00 -18.21 87.82
C THR A 445 34.89 -17.04 88.19
N THR A 446 34.39 -15.81 88.06
CA THR A 446 35.13 -14.60 88.45
C THR A 446 34.16 -13.48 88.83
N TYR A 447 34.46 -12.79 89.93
CA TYR A 447 33.66 -11.69 90.46
C TYR A 447 34.11 -10.33 89.93
N TYR A 448 33.40 -9.28 90.36
CA TYR A 448 33.75 -7.88 90.13
C TYR A 448 34.94 -7.47 91.01
N GLU A 449 36.17 -7.77 90.59
CA GLU A 449 37.36 -7.66 91.44
C GLU A 449 38.67 -7.39 90.67
N TYR A 450 39.75 -7.08 91.40
CA TYR A 450 41.09 -7.01 90.81
C TYR A 450 41.69 -8.41 90.65
N ARG A 451 42.08 -8.76 89.41
CA ARG A 451 42.76 -10.02 89.09
C ARG A 451 43.90 -9.81 88.11
N TRP A 452 45.03 -10.48 88.35
CA TRP A 452 46.20 -10.49 87.44
C TRP A 452 46.64 -9.09 86.95
N GLY A 453 46.59 -8.09 87.83
CA GLY A 453 46.99 -6.72 87.52
C GLY A 453 45.96 -5.88 86.75
N SER A 454 44.75 -6.40 86.48
CA SER A 454 43.65 -5.69 85.83
C SER A 454 42.37 -5.76 86.65
N PHE A 455 41.52 -4.73 86.53
CA PHE A 455 40.22 -4.73 87.19
C PHE A 455 39.17 -5.41 86.32
N HIS A 456 38.48 -6.40 86.88
CA HIS A 456 37.42 -7.13 86.20
C HIS A 456 36.07 -6.50 86.51
N ALA A 457 35.54 -5.73 85.56
CA ALA A 457 34.32 -4.93 85.76
C ALA A 457 33.02 -5.70 85.44
N ALA A 458 32.97 -7.00 85.73
CA ALA A 458 31.88 -7.90 85.34
C ALA A 458 31.71 -9.09 86.27
N LEU A 459 30.65 -9.86 86.02
CA LEU A 459 30.45 -11.20 86.56
C LEU A 459 30.67 -12.23 85.45
N ASP A 460 31.66 -13.12 85.62
CA ASP A 460 31.87 -14.23 84.69
C ASP A 460 31.09 -15.45 85.16
N ILE A 461 30.11 -15.87 84.36
CA ILE A 461 29.19 -16.95 84.67
C ILE A 461 29.44 -18.13 83.73
N SER A 462 29.72 -19.31 84.29
CA SER A 462 29.99 -20.53 83.55
C SER A 462 29.38 -21.77 84.22
N GLY A 463 29.74 -22.96 83.74
CA GLY A 463 29.28 -24.25 84.25
C GLY A 463 29.64 -25.41 83.31
N GLY A 464 29.19 -26.62 83.66
CA GLY A 464 29.36 -27.79 82.80
C GLY A 464 28.66 -27.60 81.45
N SER A 465 29.39 -27.85 80.35
CA SER A 465 28.87 -27.67 78.98
C SER A 465 28.27 -26.29 78.73
N ALA A 466 28.95 -25.22 79.18
CA ALA A 466 28.48 -23.84 79.05
C ALA A 466 28.32 -23.35 77.61
N TYR A 467 29.17 -23.82 76.68
CA TYR A 467 29.10 -23.39 75.28
C TYR A 467 27.73 -23.69 74.65
N GLY A 468 27.14 -22.70 73.97
CA GLY A 468 25.84 -22.79 73.31
C GLY A 468 24.64 -22.68 74.26
N LYS A 469 24.84 -22.50 75.57
CA LYS A 469 23.72 -22.28 76.51
C LYS A 469 23.10 -20.89 76.30
N PRO A 470 21.78 -20.72 76.53
CA PRO A 470 21.11 -19.45 76.29
C PRO A 470 21.54 -18.37 77.28
N ILE A 471 21.74 -17.15 76.76
CA ILE A 471 21.83 -15.90 77.51
C ILE A 471 20.52 -15.15 77.28
N VAL A 472 19.90 -14.68 78.35
CA VAL A 472 18.63 -13.94 78.30
C VAL A 472 18.81 -12.48 78.70
N ALA A 473 17.95 -11.61 78.18
CA ALA A 473 17.87 -10.23 78.64
C ALA A 473 17.49 -10.18 80.12
N SER A 474 18.38 -9.61 80.94
CA SER A 474 18.20 -9.51 82.38
C SER A 474 17.08 -8.55 82.76
N ASP A 475 16.74 -7.60 81.91
CA ASP A 475 15.56 -6.74 82.04
C ASP A 475 15.11 -6.31 80.63
N SER A 476 13.88 -5.81 80.51
CA SER A 476 13.35 -5.34 79.24
C SER A 476 14.09 -4.09 78.75
N GLY A 477 14.26 -3.92 77.45
CA GLY A 477 15.00 -2.77 76.93
C GLY A 477 15.11 -2.75 75.41
N THR A 478 15.94 -1.85 74.90
CA THR A 478 16.30 -1.72 73.49
C THR A 478 17.76 -2.09 73.30
N VAL A 479 18.04 -2.99 72.37
CA VAL A 479 19.40 -3.38 71.99
C VAL A 479 20.10 -2.17 71.36
N THR A 480 21.16 -1.67 72.01
CA THR A 480 21.97 -0.55 71.52
C THR A 480 23.27 -0.99 70.86
N ALA A 481 23.68 -2.24 71.06
CA ALA A 481 24.79 -2.85 70.33
C ALA A 481 24.56 -4.36 70.19
N ALA A 482 24.83 -4.91 69.01
CA ALA A 482 24.85 -6.35 68.73
C ALA A 482 25.91 -6.60 67.64
N GLY A 483 27.06 -7.16 68.02
CA GLY A 483 28.15 -7.43 67.08
C GLY A 483 29.49 -7.72 67.76
N TYR A 484 30.53 -7.97 66.95
CA TYR A 484 31.88 -8.23 67.44
C TYR A 484 32.58 -6.94 67.89
N SER A 485 33.18 -6.92 69.08
CA SER A 485 33.77 -5.72 69.68
C SER A 485 35.06 -6.03 70.46
N GLY A 486 36.17 -6.23 69.74
CA GLY A 486 37.51 -6.33 70.33
C GLY A 486 37.60 -7.46 71.38
N SER A 487 38.11 -7.12 72.57
CA SER A 487 38.28 -8.11 73.66
C SER A 487 36.97 -8.75 74.13
N TYR A 488 35.82 -8.09 73.95
CA TYR A 488 34.51 -8.63 74.33
C TYR A 488 34.02 -9.74 73.40
N GLY A 489 34.64 -9.93 72.23
CA GLY A 489 34.12 -10.84 71.21
C GLY A 489 32.75 -10.38 70.70
N TYR A 490 31.87 -11.33 70.36
CA TYR A 490 30.47 -10.99 70.10
C TYR A 490 29.78 -10.57 71.40
N ARG A 491 29.16 -9.39 71.37
CA ARG A 491 28.46 -8.82 72.52
C ARG A 491 27.09 -8.25 72.17
N VAL A 492 26.23 -8.19 73.18
CA VAL A 492 24.97 -7.46 73.18
C VAL A 492 25.02 -6.39 74.28
N ILE A 493 24.57 -5.17 73.97
CA ILE A 493 24.25 -4.15 74.98
C ILE A 493 22.77 -3.83 74.89
N ILE A 494 22.07 -3.85 76.03
CA ILE A 494 20.67 -3.46 76.15
C ILE A 494 20.60 -2.18 76.98
N ASN A 495 19.94 -1.16 76.46
CA ASN A 495 19.53 0.02 77.21
C ASN A 495 18.11 -0.19 77.75
N HIS A 496 17.95 -0.10 79.06
CA HIS A 496 16.69 -0.32 79.73
C HIS A 496 15.81 0.94 79.81
N GLY A 497 16.27 2.10 79.33
CA GLY A 497 15.47 3.33 79.27
C GLY A 497 15.21 3.99 80.64
N ASN A 498 15.74 3.42 81.72
CA ASN A 498 15.62 3.90 83.10
C ASN A 498 16.99 4.38 83.66
N GLY A 499 17.94 4.72 82.78
CA GLY A 499 19.31 5.09 83.14
C GLY A 499 20.25 3.90 83.34
N MET A 500 19.78 2.67 83.15
CA MET A 500 20.60 1.46 83.28
C MET A 500 20.81 0.74 81.95
N GLN A 501 21.94 0.02 81.85
CA GLN A 501 22.27 -0.82 80.70
C GLN A 501 22.91 -2.13 81.17
N THR A 502 22.72 -3.19 80.39
CA THR A 502 23.44 -4.45 80.57
C THR A 502 24.31 -4.76 79.36
N LEU A 503 25.44 -5.43 79.60
CA LEU A 503 26.31 -5.96 78.56
C LEU A 503 26.49 -7.47 78.76
N TYR A 504 26.40 -8.20 77.65
CA TYR A 504 26.62 -9.64 77.56
C TYR A 504 27.72 -9.89 76.54
N ALA A 505 28.79 -10.58 76.89
CA ALA A 505 29.97 -10.75 76.04
C ALA A 505 30.42 -12.21 75.90
N HIS A 506 31.42 -12.39 75.03
CA HIS A 506 32.00 -13.66 74.63
C HIS A 506 31.02 -14.63 73.96
N CYS A 507 29.92 -14.12 73.40
CA CYS A 507 28.86 -14.93 72.81
C CYS A 507 29.36 -15.76 71.62
N SER A 508 28.79 -16.94 71.39
CA SER A 508 29.04 -17.72 70.16
C SER A 508 28.15 -17.25 69.01
N GLU A 509 26.94 -16.82 69.33
CA GLU A 509 25.90 -16.39 68.38
C GLU A 509 25.05 -15.29 69.03
N LEU A 510 24.64 -14.30 68.23
CA LEU A 510 23.74 -13.22 68.65
C LEU A 510 22.39 -13.44 67.97
N LEU A 511 21.29 -13.41 68.75
CA LEU A 511 19.93 -13.69 68.26
C LEU A 511 19.09 -12.42 68.11
N VAL A 512 19.72 -11.25 68.28
CA VAL A 512 19.06 -9.94 68.28
C VAL A 512 19.87 -8.92 67.49
N SER A 513 19.18 -7.90 66.99
CA SER A 513 19.77 -6.80 66.19
C SER A 513 19.67 -5.45 66.91
N VAL A 514 20.55 -4.50 66.57
CA VAL A 514 20.48 -3.12 67.09
C VAL A 514 19.12 -2.50 66.77
N GLY A 515 18.51 -1.83 67.75
CA GLY A 515 17.17 -1.25 67.65
C GLY A 515 16.03 -2.18 68.08
N GLN A 516 16.28 -3.49 68.17
CA GLN A 516 15.27 -4.46 68.62
C GLN A 516 14.89 -4.20 70.09
N LYS A 517 13.59 -4.17 70.38
CA LYS A 517 13.08 -4.21 71.75
C LYS A 517 13.03 -5.65 72.23
N VAL A 518 13.57 -5.91 73.41
CA VAL A 518 13.58 -7.22 74.05
C VAL A 518 12.88 -7.15 75.40
N ASN A 519 12.19 -8.22 75.77
CA ASN A 519 11.58 -8.35 77.09
C ASN A 519 12.53 -9.08 78.05
N GLN A 520 12.38 -8.82 79.35
CA GLN A 520 13.08 -9.58 80.38
C GLN A 520 12.84 -11.09 80.19
N GLY A 521 13.92 -11.88 80.18
CA GLY A 521 13.89 -13.32 79.95
C GLY A 521 13.93 -13.76 78.48
N GLU A 522 13.84 -12.84 77.52
CA GLU A 522 13.98 -13.15 76.10
C GLU A 522 15.41 -13.60 75.80
N THR A 523 15.60 -14.72 75.09
CA THR A 523 16.93 -15.19 74.69
C THR A 523 17.53 -14.24 73.67
N ILE A 524 18.71 -13.69 73.98
CA ILE A 524 19.36 -12.65 73.18
C ILE A 524 20.65 -13.12 72.52
N ALA A 525 21.31 -14.13 73.08
CA ALA A 525 22.57 -14.65 72.59
C ALA A 525 22.82 -16.05 73.14
N LEU A 526 23.85 -16.72 72.64
CA LEU A 526 24.33 -17.99 73.15
C LEU A 526 25.72 -17.82 73.77
N VAL A 527 25.97 -18.49 74.90
CA VAL A 527 27.26 -18.51 75.58
C VAL A 527 28.34 -19.07 74.66
N GLY A 528 29.47 -18.37 74.55
CA GLY A 528 30.59 -18.80 73.72
C GLY A 528 31.92 -18.57 74.41
N SER A 529 32.97 -18.48 73.59
CA SER A 529 34.34 -18.20 74.03
C SER A 529 35.04 -17.26 73.03
N THR A 530 34.29 -16.32 72.43
CA THR A 530 34.82 -15.40 71.41
C THR A 530 35.51 -14.19 72.05
N GLY A 531 36.43 -13.53 71.33
CA GLY A 531 37.22 -12.44 71.88
C GLY A 531 38.32 -12.93 72.82
N ASN A 532 38.63 -12.15 73.86
CA ASN A 532 39.63 -12.52 74.86
C ASN A 532 38.99 -13.33 75.99
N SER A 533 38.85 -14.64 75.77
CA SER A 533 38.23 -15.56 76.72
C SER A 533 39.08 -16.83 76.89
N THR A 534 39.22 -17.30 78.12
CA THR A 534 39.98 -18.51 78.47
C THR A 534 39.13 -19.80 78.42
N GLY A 535 37.82 -19.69 78.17
CA GLY A 535 36.89 -20.81 78.14
C GLY A 535 35.43 -20.33 78.09
N ALA A 536 34.49 -21.23 77.83
CA ALA A 536 33.10 -20.82 77.61
C ALA A 536 32.43 -20.21 78.86
N HIS A 537 32.03 -18.94 78.78
CA HIS A 537 31.35 -18.21 79.87
C HIS A 537 30.56 -17.01 79.33
N CYS A 538 29.64 -16.48 80.12
CA CYS A 538 29.01 -15.20 79.91
C CYS A 538 29.72 -14.14 80.76
N HIS A 539 30.31 -13.14 80.11
CA HIS A 539 30.81 -11.94 80.78
C HIS A 539 29.67 -10.92 80.86
N PHE A 540 29.18 -10.67 82.07
CA PHE A 540 27.99 -9.86 82.32
C PHE A 540 28.33 -8.57 83.08
N GLU A 541 27.98 -7.41 82.50
CA GLU A 541 28.16 -6.10 83.14
C GLU A 541 26.83 -5.38 83.33
N ILE A 542 26.76 -4.56 84.39
CA ILE A 542 25.67 -3.60 84.59
C ILE A 542 26.27 -2.20 84.65
N TYR A 543 25.61 -1.27 83.95
CA TYR A 543 25.89 0.15 83.99
C TYR A 543 24.72 0.88 84.65
N VAL A 544 25.02 1.75 85.60
CA VAL A 544 24.06 2.66 86.22
C VAL A 544 24.53 4.09 85.93
N ASN A 545 23.71 4.85 85.19
CA ASN A 545 24.03 6.21 84.76
C ASN A 545 25.41 6.32 84.08
N GLY A 546 25.77 5.33 83.26
CA GLY A 546 27.01 5.29 82.48
C GLY A 546 28.24 4.76 83.20
N SER A 547 28.15 4.43 84.51
CA SER A 547 29.25 3.85 85.27
C SER A 547 29.02 2.36 85.52
N ARG A 548 30.07 1.54 85.35
CA ARG A 548 30.04 0.11 85.66
C ARG A 548 29.92 -0.10 87.17
N VAL A 549 29.05 -1.01 87.56
CA VAL A 549 28.83 -1.39 88.95
C VAL A 549 29.00 -2.89 89.11
N ASP A 550 29.21 -3.36 90.34
CA ASP A 550 29.14 -4.78 90.65
C ASP A 550 27.75 -5.32 90.24
N PRO A 551 27.65 -6.31 89.33
CA PRO A 551 26.36 -6.83 88.90
C PRO A 551 25.63 -7.66 89.96
N LEU A 552 26.37 -8.26 90.90
CA LEU A 552 25.84 -9.25 91.84
C LEU A 552 24.67 -8.74 92.73
N PRO A 553 24.67 -7.49 93.25
CA PRO A 553 23.57 -6.96 94.05
C PRO A 553 22.29 -6.66 93.27
N TYR A 554 22.36 -6.61 91.94
CA TYR A 554 21.26 -6.18 91.07
C TYR A 554 20.50 -7.34 90.46
N VAL A 555 21.11 -8.53 90.40
CA VAL A 555 20.51 -9.73 89.83
C VAL A 555 19.81 -10.56 90.89
N THR A 556 18.61 -11.04 90.57
CA THR A 556 17.79 -11.93 91.41
C THR A 556 17.59 -13.29 90.80
#